data_AF-A0A7S3SRL4-F1
#
_entry.id   AF-A0A7S3SRL4-F1
#
_cell.length_a   1.000
_cell.length_b   1.000
_cell.length_c   1.000
_cell.angle_alpha   90.00
_cell.angle_beta   90.00
_cell.angle_gamma   90.00
#
_symmetry.space_group_name_H-M   'P 1'
#
loop_
_entity.id
_entity.type
_entity.pdbx_description
1 polymer ?
#
loop_
_entity_poly.entity_id
_entity_poly.type
_entity_poly.pdbx_seq_one_letter_code
_entity_poly.pdbx_strand_id
1 'polypeptide(L)'
;AYFIAKNKEFKMHQDKCANATAEVNKQKPVCRKDTRRHVAAKAACDVKQITLETAACNLAKKMSQTCHSFNGCYSSTKRGYIKAKPGIKKQARDRKGEWRVLMRVECLLDVFAADDGKVNETAIGVCKNTTHDTTHLDLVYPPIPPKEACKPMPPIPGSNAFKQVEYSSLPKNAEAADTAMCVVEAGGGIELGAPKGVPAAQCSMAGGGFLKAAADGSCLISDVDGKPVKVDYTKNMYTTYKFTMKFDGDPGNYNRMPLGGFMPCNVDRNSYRRGGSPQLNFFDR
;
A
#
# COMPACT_ATOMS: atom_id res chain seq x y z
N ALA A 1 10.68 -10.36 91.69
CA ALA A 1 11.32 -9.40 90.74
C ALA A 1 11.01 -9.71 89.27
N TYR A 2 11.23 -10.94 88.78
CA TYR A 2 11.05 -11.33 87.37
C TYR A 2 9.67 -11.03 86.76
N PHE A 3 8.58 -11.50 87.39
CA PHE A 3 7.22 -11.30 86.85
C PHE A 3 6.77 -9.84 86.82
N ILE A 4 7.25 -9.02 87.76
CA ILE A 4 6.98 -7.57 87.79
C ILE A 4 7.63 -6.89 86.57
N ALA A 5 8.88 -7.25 86.27
CA ALA A 5 9.59 -6.74 85.10
C ALA A 5 8.91 -7.16 83.78
N LYS A 6 8.52 -8.44 83.66
CA LYS A 6 7.82 -8.96 82.48
C LYS A 6 6.45 -8.33 82.27
N ASN A 7 5.70 -8.06 83.34
CA ASN A 7 4.43 -7.34 83.26
C ASN A 7 4.61 -5.89 82.79
N LYS A 8 5.68 -5.21 83.23
CA LYS A 8 6.01 -3.86 82.76
C LYS A 8 6.36 -3.84 81.26
N GLU A 9 7.15 -4.82 80.80
CA GLU A 9 7.49 -5.00 79.39
C GLU A 9 6.23 -5.28 78.53
N PHE A 10 5.37 -6.19 78.99
CA PHE A 10 4.08 -6.48 78.33
C PHE A 10 3.23 -5.23 78.15
N LYS A 11 3.05 -4.43 79.21
CA LYS A 11 2.28 -3.17 79.14
C LYS A 11 2.89 -2.17 78.15
N MET A 12 4.23 -2.03 78.14
CA MET A 12 4.90 -1.19 77.16
C MET A 12 4.63 -1.65 75.72
N HIS A 13 4.63 -2.95 75.45
CA HIS A 13 4.29 -3.48 74.13
C HIS A 13 2.81 -3.31 73.79
N GLN A 14 1.92 -3.47 74.77
CA GLN A 14 0.49 -3.24 74.62
C GLN A 14 0.21 -1.78 74.22
N ASP A 15 0.83 -0.81 74.90
CA ASP A 15 0.67 0.61 74.59
C ASP A 15 1.23 0.96 73.21
N LYS A 16 2.41 0.43 72.86
CA LYS A 16 2.99 0.60 71.51
C LYS A 16 2.06 0.03 70.43
N CYS A 17 1.47 -1.14 70.66
CA CYS A 17 0.53 -1.77 69.75
C CYS A 17 -0.75 -0.93 69.60
N ALA A 18 -1.31 -0.44 70.70
CA ALA A 18 -2.49 0.42 70.71
C ALA A 18 -2.24 1.74 69.94
N ASN A 19 -1.09 2.38 70.16
CA ASN A 19 -0.69 3.60 69.46
C ASN A 19 -0.49 3.37 67.96
N ALA A 20 0.22 2.31 67.58
CA ALA A 20 0.39 1.94 66.17
C ALA A 20 -0.95 1.62 65.50
N THR A 21 -1.86 0.93 66.21
CA THR A 21 -3.21 0.62 65.72
C THR A 21 -4.02 1.88 65.49
N ALA A 22 -3.99 2.84 66.43
CA ALA A 22 -4.65 4.12 66.28
C ALA A 22 -4.11 4.91 65.08
N GLU A 23 -2.79 4.93 64.88
CA GLU A 23 -2.18 5.63 63.75
C GLU A 23 -2.54 4.99 62.41
N VAL A 24 -2.48 3.66 62.30
CA VAL A 24 -2.95 2.93 61.12
C VAL A 24 -4.43 3.22 60.84
N ASN A 25 -5.27 3.26 61.87
CA ASN A 25 -6.70 3.56 61.70
C ASN A 25 -6.96 4.99 61.24
N LYS A 26 -6.12 5.96 61.62
CA LYS A 26 -6.16 7.33 61.08
C LYS A 26 -5.73 7.41 59.61
N GLN A 27 -4.70 6.66 59.22
CA GLN A 27 -4.17 6.69 57.84
C GLN A 27 -5.02 5.87 56.86
N LYS A 28 -5.67 4.78 57.31
CA LYS A 28 -6.54 3.92 56.47
C LYS A 28 -7.51 4.69 55.55
N PRO A 29 -8.34 5.63 56.04
CA PRO A 29 -9.26 6.37 55.17
C PRO A 29 -8.54 7.28 54.16
N VAL A 30 -7.40 7.87 54.53
CA VAL A 30 -6.57 8.71 53.65
C VAL A 30 -6.01 7.85 52.52
N CYS A 31 -5.34 6.74 52.86
CA CYS A 31 -4.84 5.79 51.88
C CYS A 31 -5.96 5.26 50.97
N ARG A 32 -7.12 4.88 51.53
CA ARG A 32 -8.28 4.43 50.71
C ARG A 32 -8.78 5.49 49.73
N LYS A 33 -8.74 6.76 50.10
CA LYS A 33 -9.15 7.87 49.23
C LYS A 33 -8.11 8.09 48.12
N ASP A 34 -6.84 8.12 48.48
CA ASP A 34 -5.76 8.37 47.53
C ASP A 34 -5.53 7.20 46.58
N THR A 35 -5.67 5.94 47.06
CA THR A 35 -5.69 4.76 46.20
C THR A 35 -6.82 4.84 45.18
N ARG A 36 -8.04 5.23 45.58
CA ARG A 36 -9.16 5.39 44.63
C ARG A 36 -8.88 6.47 43.59
N ARG A 37 -8.31 7.61 44.01
CA ARG A 37 -7.93 8.69 43.10
C ARG A 37 -6.83 8.25 42.12
N HIS A 38 -5.82 7.55 42.63
CA HIS A 38 -4.73 7.00 41.83
C HIS A 38 -5.25 6.01 40.79
N VAL A 39 -6.09 5.04 41.19
CA VAL A 39 -6.69 4.06 40.26
C VAL A 39 -7.53 4.74 39.18
N ALA A 40 -8.35 5.72 39.55
CA ALA A 40 -9.16 6.47 38.60
C ALA A 40 -8.30 7.31 37.62
N ALA A 41 -7.27 7.98 38.13
CA ALA A 41 -6.34 8.76 37.31
C ALA A 41 -5.55 7.86 36.36
N LYS A 42 -5.05 6.72 36.85
CA LYS A 42 -4.35 5.73 36.03
C LYS A 42 -5.25 5.22 34.90
N ALA A 43 -6.48 4.81 35.21
CA ALA A 43 -7.42 4.34 34.18
C ALA A 43 -7.69 5.41 33.11
N ALA A 44 -7.81 6.69 33.50
CA ALA A 44 -7.95 7.79 32.55
C ALA A 44 -6.70 7.99 31.68
N CYS A 45 -5.51 7.84 32.24
CA CYS A 45 -4.25 7.88 31.49
C CYS A 45 -4.11 6.68 30.54
N ASP A 46 -4.44 5.48 30.98
CA ASP A 46 -4.39 4.26 30.15
C ASP A 46 -5.30 4.40 28.91
N VAL A 47 -6.50 4.98 29.06
CA VAL A 47 -7.40 5.28 27.93
C VAL A 47 -6.78 6.28 26.95
N LYS A 48 -6.12 7.33 27.46
CA LYS A 48 -5.42 8.30 26.61
C LYS A 48 -4.23 7.66 25.88
N GLN A 49 -3.50 6.78 26.57
CA GLN A 49 -2.40 6.02 25.98
C GLN A 49 -2.90 5.15 24.83
N ILE A 50 -3.97 4.37 25.03
CA ILE A 50 -4.59 3.55 23.96
C ILE A 50 -5.01 4.42 22.78
N THR A 51 -5.58 5.60 23.04
CA THR A 51 -6.02 6.52 21.98
C THR A 51 -4.83 7.05 21.17
N LEU A 52 -3.76 7.47 21.84
CA LEU A 52 -2.51 7.90 21.20
C LEU A 52 -1.90 6.78 20.36
N GLU A 53 -1.73 5.60 20.94
CA GLU A 53 -1.13 4.44 20.27
C GLU A 53 -1.95 4.02 19.05
N THR A 54 -3.27 3.99 19.18
CA THR A 54 -4.17 3.68 18.05
C THR A 54 -4.03 4.71 16.93
N ALA A 55 -4.03 6.01 17.26
CA ALA A 55 -3.89 7.07 16.28
C ALA A 55 -2.52 7.04 15.59
N ALA A 56 -1.43 6.86 16.35
CA ALA A 56 -0.08 6.75 15.81
C ALA A 56 0.08 5.54 14.89
N CYS A 57 -0.46 4.37 15.28
CA CYS A 57 -0.42 3.17 14.46
C CYS A 57 -1.23 3.35 13.16
N ASN A 58 -2.40 3.96 13.24
CA ASN A 58 -3.23 4.24 12.06
C ASN A 58 -2.59 5.26 11.12
N LEU A 59 -1.96 6.30 11.66
CA LEU A 59 -1.21 7.27 10.88
C LEU A 59 -0.06 6.58 10.13
N ALA A 60 0.74 5.78 10.83
CA ALA A 60 1.86 5.07 10.24
C ALA A 60 1.40 4.10 9.12
N LYS A 61 0.33 3.34 9.36
CA LYS A 61 -0.32 2.49 8.33
C LYS A 61 -0.79 3.30 7.13
N LYS A 62 -1.47 4.44 7.34
CA LYS A 62 -1.99 5.26 6.25
C LYS A 62 -0.87 5.92 5.45
N MET A 63 0.19 6.38 6.10
CA MET A 63 1.38 6.93 5.42
C MET A 63 2.04 5.87 4.53
N SER A 64 2.23 4.66 5.07
CA SER A 64 2.78 3.51 4.34
C SER A 64 1.94 3.17 3.11
N GLN A 65 0.62 2.99 3.29
CA GLN A 65 -0.31 2.68 2.19
C GLN A 65 -0.36 3.78 1.14
N THR A 66 -0.46 5.04 1.55
CA THR A 66 -0.56 6.18 0.62
C THR A 66 0.72 6.34 -0.21
N CYS A 67 1.89 6.21 0.43
CA CYS A 67 3.17 6.21 -0.25
C CYS A 67 3.24 5.09 -1.30
N HIS A 68 2.80 3.88 -0.95
CA HIS A 68 2.78 2.76 -1.89
C HIS A 68 1.87 3.01 -3.09
N SER A 69 0.61 3.40 -2.83
CA SER A 69 -0.35 3.70 -3.90
C SER A 69 0.15 4.81 -4.82
N PHE A 70 0.78 5.84 -4.26
CA PHE A 70 1.41 6.90 -5.05
C PHE A 70 2.55 6.35 -5.92
N ASN A 71 3.43 5.53 -5.35
CA ASN A 71 4.55 4.92 -6.08
C ASN A 71 4.08 4.06 -7.26
N GLY A 72 3.04 3.25 -7.03
CA GLY A 72 2.41 2.42 -8.05
C GLY A 72 1.72 3.22 -9.15
N CYS A 73 0.87 4.17 -8.75
CA CYS A 73 0.17 5.07 -9.67
C CYS A 73 1.15 5.88 -10.54
N TYR A 74 2.20 6.45 -9.94
CA TYR A 74 3.21 7.20 -10.67
C TYR A 74 3.94 6.31 -11.68
N SER A 75 4.38 5.12 -11.26
CA SER A 75 5.17 4.22 -12.12
C SER A 75 4.35 3.69 -13.29
N SER A 76 3.11 3.27 -13.04
CA SER A 76 2.17 2.80 -14.08
C SER A 76 1.79 3.92 -15.06
N THR A 77 1.45 5.11 -14.56
CA THR A 77 1.08 6.26 -15.40
C THR A 77 2.26 6.75 -16.23
N LYS A 78 3.44 6.86 -15.63
CA LYS A 78 4.69 7.19 -16.34
C LYS A 78 4.94 6.23 -17.50
N ARG A 79 4.79 4.93 -17.26
CA ARG A 79 4.96 3.88 -18.27
C ARG A 79 3.92 4.03 -19.39
N GLY A 80 2.65 4.25 -19.04
CA GLY A 80 1.57 4.48 -20.00
C GLY A 80 1.85 5.68 -20.90
N TYR A 81 2.26 6.80 -20.31
CA TYR A 81 2.62 8.01 -21.05
C TYR A 81 3.80 7.78 -22.00
N ILE A 82 4.90 7.16 -21.53
CA ILE A 82 6.08 6.86 -22.35
C ILE A 82 5.71 5.94 -23.52
N LYS A 83 4.87 4.94 -23.29
CA LYS A 83 4.42 4.00 -24.31
C LYS A 83 3.51 4.67 -25.35
N ALA A 84 2.59 5.54 -24.92
CA ALA A 84 1.61 6.18 -25.80
C ALA A 84 2.19 7.34 -26.63
N LYS A 85 3.13 8.11 -26.04
CA LYS A 85 3.64 9.36 -26.64
C LYS A 85 4.16 9.21 -28.08
N PRO A 86 4.96 8.20 -28.46
CA PRO A 86 5.40 8.03 -29.84
C PRO A 86 4.25 7.78 -30.82
N GLY A 87 3.26 6.98 -30.42
CA GLY A 87 2.07 6.70 -31.22
C GLY A 87 1.22 7.95 -31.45
N ILE A 88 0.98 8.73 -30.40
CA ILE A 88 0.23 9.98 -30.48
C ILE A 88 0.96 11.00 -31.36
N LYS A 89 2.30 11.09 -31.27
CA LYS A 89 3.10 11.95 -32.16
C LYS A 89 2.95 11.56 -33.63
N LYS A 90 2.94 10.27 -33.92
CA LYS A 90 2.72 9.77 -35.29
C LYS A 90 1.31 10.14 -35.78
N GLN A 91 0.29 9.87 -34.98
CA GLN A 91 -1.11 10.19 -35.33
C GLN A 91 -1.33 11.68 -35.55
N ALA A 92 -0.75 12.56 -34.72
CA ALA A 92 -0.83 14.00 -34.90
C ALA A 92 -0.20 14.45 -36.23
N ARG A 93 0.97 13.92 -36.57
CA ARG A 93 1.62 14.16 -37.87
C ARG A 93 0.73 13.71 -39.03
N ASP A 94 0.18 12.51 -38.95
CA ASP A 94 -0.65 11.94 -40.00
C ASP A 94 -1.93 12.76 -40.20
N ARG A 95 -2.59 13.18 -39.10
CA ARG A 95 -3.77 14.05 -39.13
C ARG A 95 -3.49 15.42 -39.77
N LYS A 96 -2.30 16.00 -39.53
CA LYS A 96 -1.87 17.23 -40.23
C LYS A 96 -1.71 17.04 -41.73
N GLY A 97 -1.24 15.86 -42.17
CA GLY A 97 -1.17 15.50 -43.57
C GLY A 97 -2.55 15.38 -44.19
N GLU A 98 -3.43 14.60 -43.55
CA GLU A 98 -4.82 14.40 -43.96
C GLU A 98 -5.58 15.73 -44.08
N TRP A 99 -5.43 16.63 -43.09
CA TRP A 99 -6.04 17.97 -43.12
C TRP A 99 -5.65 18.76 -44.37
N ARG A 100 -4.35 18.82 -44.70
CA ARG A 100 -3.89 19.55 -45.89
C ARG A 100 -4.43 18.96 -47.19
N VAL A 101 -4.56 17.63 -47.25
CA VAL A 101 -5.15 16.96 -48.41
C VAL A 101 -6.64 17.29 -48.52
N LEU A 102 -7.39 17.22 -47.41
CA LEU A 102 -8.82 17.53 -47.36
C LEU A 102 -9.09 18.96 -47.81
N MET A 103 -8.38 19.94 -47.25
CA MET A 103 -8.55 21.35 -47.62
C MET A 103 -8.17 21.62 -49.09
N ARG A 104 -7.20 20.87 -49.64
CA ARG A 104 -6.85 20.96 -51.06
C ARG A 104 -7.95 20.36 -51.95
N VAL A 105 -8.54 19.25 -51.55
CA VAL A 105 -9.67 18.63 -52.27
C VAL A 105 -10.88 19.58 -52.25
N GLU A 106 -11.18 20.19 -51.11
CA GLU A 106 -12.24 21.20 -50.99
C GLU A 106 -12.04 22.35 -51.99
N CYS A 107 -10.84 22.95 -52.02
CA CYS A 107 -10.50 23.97 -53.01
C CYS A 107 -10.70 23.51 -54.47
N LEU A 108 -10.29 22.27 -54.80
CA LEU A 108 -10.45 21.73 -56.15
C LEU A 108 -11.93 21.50 -56.51
N LEU A 109 -12.75 21.06 -55.55
CA LEU A 109 -14.19 20.89 -55.76
C LEU A 109 -14.86 22.24 -56.05
N ASP A 110 -14.46 23.31 -55.35
CA ASP A 110 -14.96 24.66 -55.62
C ASP A 110 -14.59 25.13 -57.04
N VAL A 111 -13.36 24.86 -57.50
CA VAL A 111 -12.95 25.17 -58.88
C VAL A 111 -13.81 24.42 -59.92
N PHE A 112 -14.11 23.14 -59.67
CA PHE A 112 -14.95 22.35 -60.59
C PHE A 112 -16.41 22.78 -60.59
N ALA A 113 -16.91 23.31 -59.46
CA ALA A 113 -18.29 23.77 -59.33
C ALA A 113 -18.54 25.16 -59.95
N ALA A 114 -17.51 26.01 -60.07
CA ALA A 114 -17.67 27.42 -60.44
C ALA A 114 -17.96 27.69 -61.94
N ASP A 115 -17.54 26.82 -62.86
CA ASP A 115 -17.55 27.10 -64.32
C ASP A 115 -18.19 25.97 -65.18
N ASP A 116 -19.30 25.35 -64.73
CA ASP A 116 -20.01 24.28 -65.48
C ASP A 116 -19.08 23.15 -66.00
N GLY A 117 -18.03 22.82 -65.24
CA GLY A 117 -17.06 21.77 -65.59
C GLY A 117 -15.92 22.22 -66.53
N LYS A 118 -15.76 23.51 -66.82
CA LYS A 118 -14.56 24.01 -67.54
C LYS A 118 -13.34 24.00 -66.62
N VAL A 119 -12.25 23.41 -67.10
CA VAL A 119 -11.00 23.27 -66.35
C VAL A 119 -10.22 24.59 -66.39
N ASN A 120 -10.14 25.29 -65.26
CA ASN A 120 -9.25 26.44 -65.08
C ASN A 120 -7.92 26.00 -64.49
N GLU A 121 -6.91 25.85 -65.35
CA GLU A 121 -5.57 25.37 -64.97
C GLU A 121 -4.88 26.29 -63.96
N THR A 122 -5.10 27.61 -64.05
CA THR A 122 -4.54 28.58 -63.11
C THR A 122 -5.14 28.40 -61.71
N ALA A 123 -6.46 28.24 -61.62
CA ALA A 123 -7.15 28.01 -60.34
C ALA A 123 -6.75 26.67 -59.69
N ILE A 124 -6.59 25.61 -60.49
CA ILE A 124 -6.04 24.33 -60.02
C ILE A 124 -4.61 24.52 -59.48
N GLY A 125 -3.79 25.30 -60.16
CA GLY A 125 -2.45 25.67 -59.70
C GLY A 125 -2.45 26.34 -58.32
N VAL A 126 -3.40 27.24 -58.06
CA VAL A 126 -3.57 27.90 -56.76
C VAL A 126 -3.89 26.87 -55.66
N CYS A 127 -4.86 25.98 -55.87
CA CYS A 127 -5.19 24.94 -54.88
C CYS A 127 -4.00 24.00 -54.60
N LYS A 128 -3.22 23.65 -55.63
CA LYS A 128 -2.03 22.79 -55.48
C LYS A 128 -0.89 23.47 -54.72
N ASN A 129 -0.71 24.77 -54.89
CA ASN A 129 0.38 25.52 -54.25
C ASN A 129 0.03 26.08 -52.87
N THR A 130 -1.28 26.18 -52.56
CA THR A 130 -1.74 26.64 -51.26
C THR A 130 -1.37 25.61 -50.18
N THR A 131 -0.80 26.12 -49.09
CA THR A 131 -0.55 25.37 -47.87
C THR A 131 -1.58 25.77 -46.84
N HIS A 132 -2.26 24.78 -46.25
CA HIS A 132 -3.28 25.02 -45.24
C HIS A 132 -2.69 24.97 -43.82
N ASP A 133 -3.16 25.88 -42.98
CA ASP A 133 -2.73 25.95 -41.58
C ASP A 133 -3.10 24.67 -40.81
N THR A 134 -2.20 24.26 -39.92
CA THR A 134 -2.35 23.07 -39.07
C THR A 134 -2.04 23.35 -37.61
N THR A 135 -1.94 24.62 -37.22
CA THR A 135 -1.58 25.00 -35.85
C THR A 135 -2.63 24.56 -34.83
N HIS A 136 -3.91 24.55 -35.22
CA HIS A 136 -5.00 24.02 -34.41
C HIS A 136 -4.91 22.50 -34.14
N LEU A 137 -4.02 21.78 -34.84
CA LEU A 137 -3.72 20.36 -34.63
C LEU A 137 -2.43 20.12 -33.82
N ASP A 138 -1.80 21.17 -33.29
CA ASP A 138 -0.64 21.03 -32.43
C ASP A 138 -1.01 20.50 -31.05
N LEU A 139 -0.48 19.33 -30.72
CA LEU A 139 -0.64 18.72 -29.40
C LEU A 139 0.50 19.13 -28.48
N VAL A 140 0.13 19.59 -27.28
CA VAL A 140 1.09 19.82 -26.19
C VAL A 140 1.40 18.49 -25.50
N TYR A 141 2.68 18.14 -25.42
CA TYR A 141 3.15 16.93 -24.72
C TYR A 141 3.81 17.33 -23.40
N PRO A 142 3.07 17.36 -22.27
CA PRO A 142 3.63 17.82 -21.00
C PRO A 142 4.82 16.95 -20.57
N PRO A 143 5.85 17.53 -19.92
CA PRO A 143 6.93 16.74 -19.35
C PRO A 143 6.40 15.82 -18.23
N ILE A 144 7.10 14.72 -17.99
CA ILE A 144 6.77 13.83 -16.88
C ILE A 144 7.23 14.54 -15.60
N PRO A 145 6.34 14.81 -14.63
CA PRO A 145 6.73 15.46 -13.38
C PRO A 145 7.72 14.56 -12.63
N PRO A 146 8.66 15.13 -11.85
CA PRO A 146 9.54 14.35 -11.00
C PRO A 146 8.72 13.55 -9.97
N LYS A 147 9.25 12.40 -9.57
CA LYS A 147 8.61 11.57 -8.54
C LYS A 147 8.88 12.16 -7.17
N GLU A 148 7.84 12.47 -6.42
CA GLU A 148 7.98 12.89 -5.02
C GLU A 148 8.47 11.73 -4.13
N ALA A 149 9.34 12.07 -3.18
CA ALA A 149 9.81 11.11 -2.19
C ALA A 149 8.77 10.96 -1.07
N CYS A 150 8.58 9.73 -0.59
CA CYS A 150 7.72 9.49 0.56
C CYS A 150 8.35 10.06 1.84
N LYS A 151 7.53 10.71 2.66
CA LYS A 151 7.96 11.16 3.98
C LYS A 151 8.31 9.95 4.86
N PRO A 152 9.34 10.07 5.72
CA PRO A 152 9.66 9.01 6.67
C PRO A 152 8.47 8.80 7.60
N MET A 153 8.22 7.53 7.92
CA MET A 153 7.14 7.14 8.82
C MET A 153 7.52 7.51 10.27
N PRO A 154 6.57 8.00 11.09
CA PRO A 154 6.83 8.24 12.50
C PRO A 154 7.13 6.93 13.24
N PRO A 155 7.73 7.00 14.45
CA PRO A 155 7.86 5.86 15.33
C PRO A 155 6.49 5.20 15.58
N ILE A 156 6.49 3.88 15.71
CA ILE A 156 5.26 3.08 15.84
C ILE A 156 5.13 2.52 17.25
N PRO A 157 3.91 2.41 17.79
CA PRO A 157 3.68 1.81 19.11
C PRO A 157 4.37 0.45 19.27
N GLY A 158 4.98 0.26 20.43
CA GLY A 158 5.72 -0.97 20.78
C GLY A 158 7.18 -0.97 20.32
N SER A 159 7.61 -0.01 19.49
CA SER A 159 9.03 0.19 19.16
C SER A 159 9.77 0.97 20.25
N ASN A 160 11.09 0.77 20.38
CA ASN A 160 11.92 1.54 21.31
C ASN A 160 11.93 3.03 20.98
N ALA A 161 11.93 3.39 19.69
CA ALA A 161 11.86 4.78 19.24
C ALA A 161 10.57 5.46 19.71
N PHE A 162 9.43 4.77 19.64
CA PHE A 162 8.16 5.31 20.11
C PHE A 162 8.15 5.50 21.63
N LYS A 163 8.64 4.51 22.40
CA LYS A 163 8.79 4.64 23.85
C LYS A 163 9.69 5.83 24.22
N GLN A 164 10.78 6.02 23.48
CA GLN A 164 11.70 7.13 23.74
C GLN A 164 11.09 8.49 23.44
N VAL A 165 10.34 8.63 22.35
CA VAL A 165 9.72 9.91 21.97
C VAL A 165 8.51 10.23 22.85
N GLU A 166 7.63 9.26 23.07
CA GLU A 166 6.32 9.51 23.71
C GLU A 166 6.35 9.31 25.23
N TYR A 167 7.18 8.40 25.76
CA TYR A 167 7.09 7.94 27.16
C TYR A 167 8.32 8.22 28.01
N SER A 168 9.43 8.72 27.44
CA SER A 168 10.65 8.99 28.20
C SER A 168 10.50 10.06 29.29
N SER A 169 9.48 10.92 29.18
CA SER A 169 9.18 11.98 30.14
C SER A 169 8.25 11.55 31.28
N LEU A 170 7.75 10.30 31.26
CA LEU A 170 6.85 9.80 32.30
C LEU A 170 7.63 9.54 33.62
N PRO A 171 7.03 9.86 34.78
CA PRO A 171 7.68 9.65 36.06
C PRO A 171 7.70 8.16 36.43
N LYS A 172 8.71 7.73 37.20
CA LYS A 172 8.91 6.32 37.60
C LYS A 172 7.73 5.67 38.31
N ASN A 173 6.89 6.45 38.97
CA ASN A 173 5.70 5.97 39.68
C ASN A 173 4.41 6.08 38.86
N ALA A 174 4.51 6.45 37.58
CA ALA A 174 3.41 6.45 36.61
C ALA A 174 3.95 6.17 35.19
N GLU A 175 4.59 5.02 35.03
CA GLU A 175 5.06 4.54 33.73
C GLU A 175 3.89 4.24 32.78
N ALA A 176 4.18 4.24 31.48
CA ALA A 176 3.22 3.83 30.47
C ALA A 176 2.80 2.36 30.70
N ALA A 177 1.53 2.05 30.42
CA ALA A 177 1.05 0.69 30.36
C ALA A 177 1.74 -0.09 29.23
N ASP A 178 1.61 -1.42 29.25
CA ASP A 178 2.17 -2.28 28.20
C ASP A 178 1.59 -1.93 26.82
N THR A 179 2.46 -1.48 25.94
CA THR A 179 2.11 -1.13 24.56
C THR A 179 2.14 -2.37 23.66
N ALA A 180 1.02 -2.66 23.00
CA ALA A 180 0.98 -3.67 21.94
C ALA A 180 1.83 -3.24 20.73
N MET A 181 2.56 -4.18 20.13
CA MET A 181 3.36 -3.89 18.94
C MET A 181 2.46 -3.54 17.75
N CYS A 182 2.58 -2.31 17.24
CA CYS A 182 1.94 -1.92 16.00
C CYS A 182 2.68 -2.59 14.83
N VAL A 183 1.97 -3.43 14.10
CA VAL A 183 2.45 -3.95 12.81
C VAL A 183 2.00 -2.99 11.73
N VAL A 184 2.96 -2.23 11.19
CA VAL A 184 2.75 -1.50 9.94
C VAL A 184 3.20 -2.40 8.81
N GLU A 185 2.25 -2.80 7.99
CA GLU A 185 2.59 -3.38 6.70
C GLU A 185 3.39 -2.31 5.95
N ALA A 186 4.67 -2.59 5.69
CA ALA A 186 5.36 -1.87 4.65
C ALA A 186 4.44 -2.01 3.43
N GLY A 187 3.98 -0.89 2.87
CA GLY A 187 3.35 -0.84 1.55
C GLY A 187 4.41 -1.20 0.50
N GLY A 188 5.01 -2.37 0.65
CA GLY A 188 6.05 -2.97 -0.16
C GLY A 188 5.56 -4.34 -0.61
N GLY A 189 4.26 -4.45 -0.88
CA GLY A 189 3.77 -5.47 -1.78
C GLY A 189 4.40 -5.24 -3.15
N ILE A 190 4.69 -6.32 -3.85
CA ILE A 190 5.14 -6.23 -5.23
C ILE A 190 3.88 -6.06 -6.07
N GLU A 191 3.81 -4.98 -6.86
CA GLU A 191 2.77 -4.87 -7.88
C GLU A 191 2.95 -6.04 -8.84
N LEU A 192 1.94 -6.91 -8.88
CA LEU A 192 2.01 -8.12 -9.67
C LEU A 192 1.83 -7.77 -11.14
N GLY A 193 2.62 -8.43 -11.99
CA GLY A 193 2.47 -8.41 -13.43
C GLY A 193 2.40 -9.81 -14.02
N ALA A 194 1.91 -9.91 -15.25
CA ALA A 194 1.94 -11.16 -15.99
C ALA A 194 3.40 -11.54 -16.30
N PRO A 195 3.84 -12.77 -16.01
CA PRO A 195 5.20 -13.22 -16.28
C PRO A 195 5.54 -13.11 -17.77
N LYS A 196 6.76 -12.66 -18.07
CA LYS A 196 7.20 -12.54 -19.47
C LYS A 196 7.40 -13.92 -20.09
N GLY A 197 6.86 -14.10 -21.31
CA GLY A 197 7.01 -15.33 -22.08
C GLY A 197 6.01 -16.43 -21.75
N VAL A 198 5.01 -16.15 -20.91
CA VAL A 198 3.91 -17.07 -20.61
C VAL A 198 2.69 -16.75 -21.47
N PRO A 199 1.98 -17.74 -22.03
CA PRO A 199 0.74 -17.51 -22.76
C PRO A 199 -0.32 -16.79 -21.91
N ALA A 200 -0.98 -15.78 -22.47
CA ALA A 200 -2.01 -15.00 -21.78
C ALA A 200 -3.22 -15.83 -21.33
N ALA A 201 -3.50 -16.94 -22.03
CA ALA A 201 -4.52 -17.91 -21.66
C ALA A 201 -4.21 -18.65 -20.35
N GLN A 202 -2.93 -18.72 -19.96
CA GLN A 202 -2.47 -19.39 -18.74
C GLN A 202 -2.17 -18.40 -17.62
N CYS A 203 -1.56 -17.25 -17.94
CA CYS A 203 -1.27 -16.19 -16.96
C CYS A 203 -1.66 -14.81 -17.50
N SER A 204 -2.50 -14.10 -16.76
CA SER A 204 -2.95 -12.77 -17.13
C SER A 204 -3.19 -11.89 -15.90
N MET A 205 -3.33 -10.58 -16.12
CA MET A 205 -3.79 -9.66 -15.08
C MET A 205 -5.31 -9.52 -15.17
N ALA A 206 -6.00 -9.84 -14.08
CA ALA A 206 -7.43 -9.59 -13.92
C ALA A 206 -7.68 -8.15 -13.43
N GLY A 207 -8.94 -7.70 -13.55
CA GLY A 207 -9.37 -6.40 -13.04
C GLY A 207 -9.06 -6.25 -11.55
N GLY A 208 -8.65 -5.04 -11.14
CA GLY A 208 -8.23 -4.77 -9.76
C GLY A 208 -6.78 -5.16 -9.43
N GLY A 209 -5.96 -5.53 -10.43
CA GLY A 209 -4.52 -5.78 -10.22
C GLY A 209 -4.18 -7.19 -9.71
N PHE A 210 -5.11 -8.14 -9.84
CA PHE A 210 -4.88 -9.53 -9.44
C PHE A 210 -4.16 -10.30 -10.55
N LEU A 211 -3.08 -11.00 -10.21
CA LEU A 211 -2.48 -12.00 -11.10
C LEU A 211 -3.38 -13.23 -11.12
N LYS A 212 -3.88 -13.57 -12.30
CA LYS A 212 -4.77 -14.71 -12.53
C LYS A 212 -4.01 -15.80 -13.28
N ALA A 213 -4.09 -17.03 -12.79
CA ALA A 213 -3.86 -18.20 -13.64
C ALA A 213 -5.17 -18.84 -14.07
N ALA A 214 -5.14 -19.55 -15.19
CA ALA A 214 -6.28 -20.27 -15.75
C ALA A 214 -5.80 -21.51 -16.53
N ALA A 215 -6.75 -22.36 -16.94
CA ALA A 215 -6.51 -23.54 -17.77
C ALA A 215 -5.41 -24.46 -17.21
N ASP A 216 -5.51 -24.82 -15.92
CA ASP A 216 -4.54 -25.62 -15.17
C ASP A 216 -3.12 -25.04 -15.11
N GLY A 217 -2.99 -23.76 -15.46
CA GLY A 217 -1.74 -23.02 -15.49
C GLY A 217 -1.27 -22.61 -14.09
N SER A 218 0.04 -22.40 -13.98
CA SER A 218 0.67 -21.90 -12.76
C SER A 218 1.45 -20.63 -13.10
N CYS A 219 1.29 -19.56 -12.29
CA CYS A 219 1.96 -18.28 -12.55
C CYS A 219 3.08 -18.05 -11.54
N LEU A 220 4.26 -17.69 -12.04
CA LEU A 220 5.30 -17.10 -11.22
C LEU A 220 4.83 -15.77 -10.69
N ILE A 221 5.08 -15.50 -9.41
CA ILE A 221 4.95 -14.14 -8.89
C ILE A 221 5.96 -13.28 -9.64
N SER A 222 5.45 -12.36 -10.45
CA SER A 222 6.28 -11.44 -11.24
C SER A 222 5.91 -10.02 -10.92
N ASP A 223 6.88 -9.13 -11.06
CA ASP A 223 6.63 -7.69 -11.02
C ASP A 223 5.89 -7.23 -12.28
N VAL A 224 5.54 -5.94 -12.32
CA VAL A 224 4.91 -5.28 -13.47
C VAL A 224 5.73 -5.30 -14.77
N ASP A 225 7.03 -5.61 -14.72
CA ASP A 225 7.87 -5.80 -15.91
C ASP A 225 7.84 -7.26 -16.41
N GLY A 226 7.09 -8.13 -15.71
CA GLY A 226 7.03 -9.56 -15.96
C GLY A 226 8.30 -10.29 -15.51
N LYS A 227 9.11 -9.68 -14.63
CA LYS A 227 10.30 -10.31 -14.05
C LYS A 227 9.90 -11.08 -12.79
N PRO A 228 10.36 -12.32 -12.61
CA PRO A 228 10.07 -13.08 -11.40
C PRO A 228 10.55 -12.36 -10.14
N VAL A 229 9.71 -12.36 -9.11
CA VAL A 229 10.05 -11.91 -7.78
C VAL A 229 11.10 -12.84 -7.19
N LYS A 230 12.26 -12.27 -6.85
CA LYS A 230 13.30 -12.98 -6.12
C LYS A 230 13.25 -12.60 -4.66
N VAL A 231 13.00 -13.60 -3.82
CA VAL A 231 13.12 -13.46 -2.38
C VAL A 231 14.57 -13.70 -1.97
N ASP A 232 15.17 -12.70 -1.33
CA ASP A 232 16.53 -12.80 -0.78
C ASP A 232 16.46 -13.17 0.71
N TYR A 233 16.63 -14.46 1.00
CA TYR A 233 16.58 -15.01 2.36
C TYR A 233 17.84 -14.72 3.19
N THR A 234 18.88 -14.11 2.60
CA THR A 234 20.15 -13.86 3.30
C THR A 234 20.14 -12.61 4.18
N LYS A 235 19.13 -11.74 3.98
CA LYS A 235 19.06 -10.43 4.65
C LYS A 235 18.36 -10.44 6.00
N ASN A 236 17.48 -11.40 6.27
CA ASN A 236 16.75 -11.52 7.53
C ASN A 236 16.48 -13.00 7.86
N MET A 237 16.65 -13.38 9.14
CA MET A 237 16.41 -14.74 9.64
C MET A 237 14.93 -15.16 9.54
N TYR A 238 14.00 -14.20 9.55
CA TYR A 238 12.57 -14.43 9.34
C TYR A 238 11.99 -13.35 8.42
N THR A 239 11.19 -13.76 7.42
CA THR A 239 10.45 -12.83 6.56
C THR A 239 8.99 -13.25 6.50
N THR A 240 8.07 -12.35 6.85
CA THR A 240 6.63 -12.59 6.79
C THR A 240 6.06 -12.05 5.49
N TYR A 241 5.32 -12.89 4.77
CA TYR A 241 4.58 -12.51 3.57
C TYR A 241 3.08 -12.49 3.87
N LYS A 242 2.40 -11.47 3.37
CA LYS A 242 0.94 -11.40 3.37
C LYS A 242 0.45 -11.15 1.96
N PHE A 243 -0.53 -11.93 1.52
CA PHE A 243 -1.14 -11.82 0.20
C PHE A 243 -2.66 -11.93 0.32
N THR A 244 -3.37 -11.31 -0.63
CA THR A 244 -4.83 -11.42 -0.75
C THR A 244 -5.13 -12.30 -1.96
N MET A 245 -5.92 -13.36 -1.76
CA MET A 245 -6.36 -14.26 -2.84
C MET A 245 -7.85 -14.04 -3.10
N LYS A 246 -8.22 -14.02 -4.39
CA LYS A 246 -9.61 -14.06 -4.84
C LYS A 246 -9.85 -15.41 -5.51
N PHE A 247 -10.90 -16.10 -5.09
CA PHE A 247 -11.36 -17.34 -5.70
C PHE A 247 -12.70 -17.08 -6.36
N ASP A 248 -12.79 -17.33 -7.65
CA ASP A 248 -14.05 -17.34 -8.39
C ASP A 248 -14.50 -18.82 -8.44
N GLY A 249 -15.58 -19.17 -7.74
CA GLY A 249 -16.10 -20.54 -7.68
C GLY A 249 -17.04 -20.86 -8.85
N ASP A 250 -17.17 -22.15 -9.17
CA ASP A 250 -18.20 -22.66 -10.09
C ASP A 250 -19.41 -23.22 -9.30
N PRO A 251 -20.57 -22.53 -9.36
CA PRO A 251 -21.79 -23.00 -8.69
C PRO A 251 -22.32 -24.32 -9.27
N GLY A 252 -21.97 -24.69 -10.51
CA GLY A 252 -22.37 -25.94 -11.16
C GLY A 252 -21.74 -27.21 -10.55
N ASN A 253 -20.63 -27.07 -9.82
CA ASN A 253 -19.92 -28.18 -9.17
C ASN A 253 -19.87 -28.04 -7.63
N TYR A 254 -20.87 -27.35 -7.06
CA TYR A 254 -20.99 -27.11 -5.61
C TYR A 254 -19.77 -26.40 -4.98
N ASN A 255 -19.00 -25.62 -5.75
CA ASN A 255 -17.72 -25.06 -5.29
C ASN A 255 -16.81 -26.11 -4.61
N ARG A 256 -16.90 -27.40 -4.98
CA ARG A 256 -16.24 -28.48 -4.22
C ARG A 256 -14.71 -28.38 -4.23
N MET A 257 -14.09 -27.61 -5.15
CA MET A 257 -12.63 -27.60 -5.29
C MET A 257 -11.97 -26.31 -5.85
N PRO A 258 -12.23 -25.07 -5.37
CA PRO A 258 -11.23 -24.02 -5.58
C PRO A 258 -10.07 -24.26 -4.59
N LEU A 259 -9.18 -25.22 -4.90
CA LEU A 259 -7.90 -25.31 -4.20
C LEU A 259 -6.97 -24.26 -4.84
N GLY A 260 -6.40 -23.38 -4.02
CA GLY A 260 -5.29 -22.54 -4.44
C GLY A 260 -4.38 -22.26 -3.27
N GLY A 261 -3.09 -22.12 -3.57
CA GLY A 261 -2.08 -21.97 -2.54
C GLY A 261 -0.83 -21.25 -3.06
N PHE A 262 -0.06 -20.77 -2.09
CA PHE A 262 1.26 -20.20 -2.31
C PHE A 262 2.31 -21.26 -1.97
N MET A 263 3.21 -21.52 -2.91
CA MET A 263 4.41 -22.35 -2.68
C MET A 263 5.64 -21.44 -2.89
N PRO A 264 6.72 -21.50 -2.08
CA PRO A 264 7.82 -20.51 -2.12
C PRO A 264 9.18 -20.89 -2.77
N CYS A 265 9.44 -22.13 -3.22
CA CYS A 265 10.79 -22.60 -3.68
C CYS A 265 10.98 -22.85 -5.21
N ASN A 266 11.60 -21.95 -6.04
CA ASN A 266 11.86 -22.11 -7.51
C ASN A 266 13.30 -21.91 -7.83
N VAL A 267 13.99 -22.99 -8.15
CA VAL A 267 15.24 -22.89 -8.87
C VAL A 267 15.32 -23.99 -9.95
N ASP A 268 14.18 -24.42 -10.51
CA ASP A 268 14.09 -25.66 -11.27
C ASP A 268 13.38 -25.44 -12.62
N ARG A 269 13.94 -24.56 -13.47
CA ARG A 269 13.50 -24.30 -14.86
C ARG A 269 12.08 -23.71 -14.94
N ASN A 270 11.97 -22.44 -15.37
CA ASN A 270 10.75 -21.65 -15.63
C ASN A 270 9.64 -22.39 -16.44
N SER A 271 8.98 -23.36 -15.83
CA SER A 271 7.95 -24.19 -16.44
C SER A 271 6.59 -23.55 -16.17
N TYR A 272 5.85 -23.25 -17.23
CA TYR A 272 4.44 -22.82 -17.17
C TYR A 272 3.47 -24.01 -17.08
N ARG A 273 4.00 -25.23 -16.96
CA ARG A 273 3.24 -26.48 -16.78
C ARG A 273 3.30 -26.94 -15.32
N ARG A 274 2.28 -27.69 -14.91
CA ARG A 274 2.13 -28.28 -13.56
C ARG A 274 3.41 -29.01 -13.12
N GLY A 275 3.98 -28.62 -11.98
CA GLY A 275 5.25 -29.14 -11.47
C GLY A 275 5.46 -28.82 -9.99
N GLY A 276 6.23 -29.66 -9.31
CA GLY A 276 6.54 -29.49 -7.88
C GLY A 276 7.55 -28.38 -7.68
N SER A 277 7.14 -27.31 -6.98
CA SER A 277 7.97 -26.20 -6.49
C SER A 277 8.32 -25.14 -7.54
N PRO A 278 7.99 -23.85 -7.32
CA PRO A 278 6.92 -23.18 -6.64
C PRO A 278 6.17 -22.26 -7.61
N GLN A 279 4.92 -22.12 -7.32
CA GLN A 279 4.04 -21.54 -8.29
C GLN A 279 2.76 -21.23 -7.55
N LEU A 280 2.08 -20.17 -7.97
CA LEU A 280 0.66 -20.07 -7.67
C LEU A 280 -0.02 -21.17 -8.46
N ASN A 281 -0.35 -22.27 -7.78
CA ASN A 281 -1.11 -23.38 -8.35
C ASN A 281 -2.59 -23.08 -8.19
N PHE A 282 -3.27 -23.01 -9.32
CA PHE A 282 -4.72 -22.94 -9.38
C PHE A 282 -5.19 -24.33 -9.77
N PHE A 283 -5.89 -24.99 -8.86
CA PHE A 283 -6.51 -26.27 -9.13
C PHE A 283 -7.96 -25.96 -9.51
N ASP A 284 -8.29 -26.22 -10.77
CA ASP A 284 -9.64 -26.50 -11.19
C ASP A 284 -9.60 -27.92 -11.78
N ARG A 285 -10.60 -28.75 -11.51
CA ARG A 285 -10.64 -30.14 -11.99
C ARG A 285 -11.99 -30.45 -12.59
#